data_AF-A0A7C3YWQ5-F1
#
_entry.id   AF-A0A7C3YWQ5-F1
#
_cell.length_a   1.000
_cell.length_b   1.000
_cell.length_c   1.000
_cell.angle_alpha   90.00
_cell.angle_beta   90.00
_cell.angle_gamma   90.00
#
_symmetry.space_group_name_H-M   'P 1'
#
loop_
_entity.id
_entity.type
_entity.pdbx_description
1 polymer ?
#
loop_
_entity_poly.entity_id
_entity_poly.type
_entity_poly.pdbx_seq_one_letter_code
_entity_poly.pdbx_strand_id
1 'polypeptide(L)' 'MNNECSKKPFTVSAIKLIENLKKAYNNRSFDYKIRTYSRFTLMIVDELGYLPLNKKESNLFFQFISSR' A
#
# COMPACT_ATOMS: atom_id res chain seq x y z
N MET A 1 -34.13 6.35 -9.25
CA MET A 1 -32.85 6.62 -9.92
C MET A 1 -31.76 6.36 -8.90
N ASN A 2 -31.17 5.16 -8.93
CA ASN A 2 -30.16 4.77 -7.96
C ASN A 2 -28.82 5.37 -8.39
N ASN A 3 -28.37 6.39 -7.67
CA ASN A 3 -27.01 6.91 -7.84
C ASN A 3 -26.04 5.91 -7.21
N GLU A 4 -25.59 4.93 -7.98
CA GLU A 4 -24.35 4.23 -7.66
C GLU A 4 -23.21 5.24 -7.75
N CYS A 5 -22.80 5.79 -6.61
CA CYS A 5 -21.59 6.57 -6.51
C CYS A 5 -20.41 5.61 -6.65
N SER A 6 -19.88 5.45 -7.87
CA SER A 6 -18.67 4.67 -8.13
C SER A 6 -17.55 5.11 -7.19
N LYS A 7 -17.19 4.27 -6.22
CA LYS A 7 -16.06 4.51 -5.34
C LYS A 7 -14.79 4.54 -6.20
N LYS A 8 -14.13 5.69 -6.23
CA LYS A 8 -12.86 5.82 -6.95
C LYS A 8 -11.80 4.92 -6.31
N PRO A 9 -10.97 4.22 -7.11
CA PRO A 9 -9.86 3.44 -6.58
C PRO A 9 -8.86 4.35 -5.87
N PHE A 10 -8.20 3.82 -4.84
CA PHE A 10 -7.07 4.51 -4.22
C PHE A 10 -5.82 4.22 -5.04
N THR A 11 -5.17 5.26 -5.57
CA THR A 11 -3.94 5.15 -6.35
C THR A 11 -2.76 5.65 -5.52
N VAL A 12 -1.62 4.98 -5.63
CA VAL A 12 -0.36 5.40 -4.99
C VAL A 12 0.83 4.92 -5.82
N SER A 13 1.92 5.69 -5.87
CA SER A 13 3.15 5.18 -6.46
C SER A 13 3.81 4.14 -5.56
N ALA A 14 4.54 3.22 -6.18
CA ALA A 14 5.28 2.18 -5.47
C ALA A 14 6.31 2.80 -4.51
N ILE A 15 7.05 3.82 -4.95
CA ILE A 15 7.99 4.57 -4.09
C ILE A 15 7.29 5.06 -2.84
N LYS A 16 6.14 5.74 -3.00
CA LYS A 16 5.41 6.33 -1.88
C LYS A 16 4.85 5.28 -0.93
N LEU A 17 4.36 4.17 -1.48
CA LEU A 17 3.89 3.04 -0.68
C LEU A 17 5.03 2.48 0.18
N ILE A 18 6.19 2.20 -0.41
CA ILE A 18 7.34 1.66 0.29
C ILE A 18 7.83 2.61 1.39
N GLU A 19 7.94 3.92 1.11
CA GLU A 19 8.28 4.91 2.13
C GLU A 19 7.31 4.89 3.32
N ASN A 20 6.00 4.79 3.05
CA ASN A 20 4.98 4.74 4.08
C ASN A 20 5.07 3.44 4.91
N LEU A 21 5.31 2.30 4.26
CA LEU A 21 5.51 1.01 4.91
C LEU A 21 6.77 1.02 5.79
N LYS A 22 7.90 1.55 5.29
CA LYS A 22 9.14 1.73 6.06
C LYS A 22 8.92 2.61 7.30
N LYS A 23 8.26 3.75 7.14
CA LYS A 23 7.96 4.67 8.26
C LYS A 23 7.09 4.00 9.30
N ALA A 24 6.03 3.29 8.88
CA ALA A 24 5.15 2.57 9.78
C ALA A 24 5.87 1.43 10.51
N TYR A 25 6.74 0.69 9.82
CA TYR A 25 7.57 -0.35 10.43
C TYR A 25 8.50 0.22 11.51
N ASN A 26 9.22 1.31 11.21
CA ASN A 26 10.12 1.95 12.16
C ASN A 26 9.36 2.52 13.38
N ASN A 27 8.12 2.97 13.20
CA ASN A 27 7.27 3.50 14.25
C ASN A 27 6.41 2.43 14.96
N ARG A 28 6.67 1.13 14.72
CA ARG A 28 5.89 0.01 15.28
C ARG A 28 4.38 0.09 15.01
N SER A 29 3.98 0.74 13.91
CA SER A 29 2.59 0.92 13.49
C SER A 29 2.28 0.26 12.14
N PHE A 30 3.12 -0.68 11.71
CA PHE A 30 3.00 -1.38 10.43
C PHE A 30 1.64 -2.07 10.26
N ASP A 31 1.20 -2.86 11.24
CA ASP A 31 -0.08 -3.58 11.18
C ASP A 31 -1.28 -2.62 11.10
N TYR A 32 -1.20 -1.49 11.82
CA TYR A 32 -2.21 -0.43 11.74
C TYR A 32 -2.24 0.20 10.34
N LYS A 33 -1.06 0.44 9.75
CA LYS A 33 -0.93 1.00 8.42
C LYS A 33 -1.47 0.05 7.34
N ILE A 34 -1.16 -1.24 7.42
CA ILE A 34 -1.73 -2.29 6.56
C ILE A 34 -3.25 -2.26 6.65
N ARG A 35 -3.82 -2.35 7.86
CA ARG A 35 -5.27 -2.35 8.07
C ARG A 35 -5.95 -1.09 7.52
N THR A 36 -5.27 0.06 7.56
CA THR A 36 -5.76 1.31 6.97
C THR A 36 -5.89 1.18 5.45
N TYR A 37 -4.90 0.59 4.79
CA TYR A 37 -4.98 0.32 3.36
C TYR A 37 -6.08 -0.71 3.05
N SER A 38 -6.21 -1.80 3.81
CA SER A 38 -7.21 -2.86 3.57
C SER A 38 -8.67 -2.36 3.50
N ARG A 39 -8.97 -1.15 4.01
CA ARG A 39 -10.30 -0.50 3.88
C ARG A 39 -10.67 -0.09 2.46
N PHE A 40 -9.69 0.10 1.57
CA PHE A 40 -9.96 0.42 0.17
C PHE A 40 -10.32 -0.86 -0.60
N THR A 41 -11.48 -0.86 -1.26
CA THR A 41 -11.98 -2.00 -2.06
C THR A 41 -11.11 -2.27 -3.29
N LEU A 42 -10.55 -1.22 -3.90
CA LEU A 42 -9.60 -1.32 -5.00
C LEU A 42 -8.44 -0.35 -4.76
N MET A 43 -7.23 -0.87 -4.84
CA MET A 43 -6.00 -0.11 -4.68
C MET A 43 -5.06 -0.40 -5.85
N ILE A 44 -4.57 0.65 -6.50
CA ILE A 44 -3.68 0.58 -7.65
C ILE A 44 -2.31 1.11 -7.21
N VAL A 45 -1.29 0.27 -7.38
CA VAL A 45 0.11 0.65 -7.16
C VAL A 45 0.75 0.85 -8.53
N ASP A 46 1.09 2.09 -8.84
CA ASP A 46 1.71 2.47 -10.11
C ASP A 46 3.21 2.75 -9.92
N GLU A 47 3.94 2.97 -11.02
CA GLU A 47 5.35 3.36 -11.03
C GLU A 47 6.27 2.33 -10.33
N LEU A 48 5.95 1.04 -10.44
CA LEU A 48 6.79 -0.05 -9.90
C LEU A 48 8.14 -0.21 -10.62
N GLY A 49 8.23 0.28 -11.86
CA GLY A 49 9.40 0.11 -12.73
C GLY A 49 10.68 0.67 -12.11
N TYR A 50 11.77 -0.10 -12.20
CA TYR A 50 13.11 0.26 -11.71
C TYR A 50 13.21 0.62 -10.22
N LEU A 51 12.22 0.30 -9.39
CA LEU A 51 12.28 0.58 -7.95
C LEU A 51 13.35 -0.30 -7.28
N PRO A 52 14.48 0.27 -6.83
CA PRO A 52 15.53 -0.54 -6.22
C PRO A 52 15.14 -0.85 -4.77
N LEU A 53 14.46 -1.98 -4.56
CA LEU A 53 14.10 -2.45 -3.22
C LEU A 53 15.25 -3.24 -2.61
N ASN A 54 15.66 -2.86 -1.41
CA ASN A 54 16.48 -3.75 -0.60
C ASN A 54 15.64 -4.90 -0.01
N LYS A 55 16.32 -5.90 0.58
CA LYS A 55 15.66 -7.09 1.15
C LYS A 55 14.59 -6.75 2.19
N LYS A 56 14.82 -5.72 3.01
CA LYS A 56 13.87 -5.30 4.05
C LYS A 56 12.63 -4.66 3.43
N GLU A 57 12.81 -3.75 2.47
CA GLU A 57 11.72 -3.10 1.75
C GLU A 57 10.88 -4.09 0.95
N SER A 58 11.54 -5.04 0.28
CA SER A 58 10.90 -6.13 -0.43
C SER A 58 10.03 -6.96 0.52
N ASN A 59 10.55 -7.33 1.68
CA ASN A 59 9.80 -8.08 2.68
C ASN A 59 8.57 -7.31 3.19
N LEU A 60 8.70 -6.01 3.50
CA LEU A 60 7.55 -5.18 3.90
C LEU A 60 6.50 -5.08 2.79
N PHE A 61 6.95 -4.96 1.54
CA PHE A 61 6.05 -4.94 0.40
C PHE A 61 5.28 -6.25 0.25
N PHE A 62 5.96 -7.40 0.30
CA PHE A 62 5.31 -8.71 0.22
C PHE A 62 4.36 -8.98 1.39
N GLN A 63 4.69 -8.54 2.60
CA GLN A 63 3.77 -8.61 3.75
C GLN A 63 2.52 -7.76 3.51
N PHE A 64 2.68 -6.55 2.96
CA PHE A 64 1.55 -5.72 2.57
C PHE A 64 0.67 -6.39 1.51
N ILE A 65 1.27 -6.93 0.43
CA ILE A 65 0.51 -7.63 -0.61
C ILE A 65 -0.21 -8.86 -0.06
N SER A 66 0.46 -9.66 0.78
CA SER A 66 -0.12 -10.88 1.38
C SER A 66 -1.25 -10.61 2.38
N SER A 67 -1.40 -9.36 2.83
CA SER A 67 -2.44 -8.96 3.78
C SER A 67 -3.77 -8.56 3.13
N ARG A 68 -3.85 -8.62 1.79
CA ARG A 68 -5.04 -8.36 0.99
C ARG A 68 -5.49 -9.62 0.27
#